data_AF-G2GME6-F1
#
_entry.id   AF-G2GME6-F1
#
_cell.length_a   1.000
_cell.length_b   1.000
_cell.length_c   1.000
_cell.angle_alpha   90.00
_cell.angle_beta   90.00
_cell.angle_gamma   90.00
#
_symmetry.space_group_name_H-M   'P 1'
#
loop_
_entity.id
_entity.type
_entity.pdbx_description
1 polymer ?
#
loop_
_entity_poly.entity_id
_entity_poly.type
_entity_poly.pdbx_seq_one_letter_code
_entity_poly.pdbx_strand_id
1 'polypeptide(L)' 'MSEDYCTITDAVKPPPADGPPYAQCVLCREQTEYPESYKGITLCPVCEWQEAQRTACSG' A
#
# COMPACT_ATOMS: atom_id res chain seq x y z
N MET A 1 -25.83 13.26 -13.82
CA MET A 1 -25.18 12.39 -14.81
C MET A 1 -24.33 11.45 -13.99
N SER A 2 -24.92 10.28 -13.71
CA SER A 2 -24.45 9.11 -12.95
C SER A 2 -23.58 9.32 -11.71
N GLU A 3 -24.25 9.46 -10.56
CA GLU A 3 -23.74 9.20 -9.21
C GLU A 3 -23.40 7.71 -8.93
N ASP A 4 -23.06 6.93 -9.96
CA ASP A 4 -22.78 5.47 -9.89
C ASP A 4 -21.38 5.15 -10.45
N TYR A 5 -20.39 6.00 -10.19
CA TYR A 5 -19.00 5.65 -10.48
C TYR A 5 -18.39 4.94 -9.26
N CYS A 6 -18.42 3.62 -9.31
CA CYS A 6 -17.83 2.66 -8.35
C CYS A 6 -18.49 2.63 -6.95
N THR A 7 -19.77 2.22 -6.89
CA THR A 7 -20.50 1.88 -5.65
C THR A 7 -20.05 0.53 -5.06
N ILE A 8 -18.73 0.30 -4.93
CA ILE A 8 -18.16 -0.82 -4.19
C ILE A 8 -18.03 -0.42 -2.69
N THR A 9 -19.07 0.21 -2.16
CA THR A 9 -19.15 0.56 -0.73
C THR A 9 -19.42 -0.68 0.14
N ASP A 10 -19.88 -1.78 -0.48
CA ASP A 10 -20.29 -3.01 0.20
C ASP A 10 -19.37 -4.20 -0.10
N ALA A 11 -18.25 -4.02 -0.80
CA ALA A 11 -17.30 -5.13 -0.94
C ALA A 11 -16.64 -5.40 0.41
N VAL A 12 -16.95 -6.57 0.96
CA VAL A 12 -16.22 -7.15 2.08
C VAL A 12 -14.73 -7.18 1.71
N LYS A 13 -13.93 -6.37 2.40
CA LYS A 13 -12.47 -6.43 2.28
C LYS A 13 -12.06 -7.88 2.54
N PRO A 14 -11.29 -8.51 1.63
CA PRO A 14 -10.84 -9.88 1.87
C PRO A 14 -10.12 -9.95 3.21
N PRO A 15 -10.24 -11.07 3.95
CA PRO A 15 -9.54 -11.22 5.21
C PRO A 15 -8.05 -10.97 5.00
N PRO A 16 -7.35 -10.38 5.99
CA PRO A 16 -5.90 -10.25 5.91
C PRO A 16 -5.33 -11.63 5.63
N ALA A 17 -4.51 -11.73 4.58
CA ALA A 17 -3.97 -13.01 4.15
C ALA A 17 -3.13 -13.61 5.28
N ASP A 18 -3.31 -14.92 5.52
CA ASP A 18 -2.58 -15.74 6.51
C ASP A 18 -1.11 -15.99 6.10
N GLY A 19 -0.55 -15.07 5.30
CA GLY A 19 0.83 -15.13 4.84
C GLY A 19 1.83 -14.87 5.97
N PRO A 20 3.12 -15.17 5.75
CA PRO A 20 4.17 -14.76 6.67
C PRO A 20 4.03 -13.27 6.99
N PRO A 21 4.37 -12.84 8.23
CA PRO A 21 4.14 -11.48 8.69
C PRO A 21 4.52 -10.47 7.61
N TYR A 22 3.52 -9.72 7.14
CA TYR A 22 3.76 -8.66 6.19
C TYR A 22 4.72 -7.65 6.81
N ALA A 23 5.70 -7.20 6.04
CA ALA A 23 6.62 -6.16 6.50
C ALA A 23 5.80 -4.92 6.86
N GLN A 24 6.23 -4.18 7.88
CA GLN A 24 5.57 -2.95 8.30
C GLN A 24 6.30 -1.76 7.68
N CYS A 25 5.57 -0.88 6.99
CA CYS A 25 6.16 0.31 6.37
C CYS A 25 6.73 1.26 7.43
N VAL A 26 7.96 1.73 7.26
CA VAL A 26 8.58 2.63 8.26
C VAL A 26 7.95 4.03 8.30
N LEU A 27 7.22 4.43 7.26
CA LEU A 27 6.55 5.74 7.19
C LEU A 27 5.11 5.71 7.72
N CYS A 28 4.25 4.84 7.17
CA CYS A 28 2.84 4.79 7.54
C CYS A 28 2.52 3.73 8.62
N ARG A 29 3.46 2.82 8.93
CA ARG A 29 3.29 1.71 9.88
C ARG A 29 2.17 0.72 9.54
N GLU A 30 1.67 0.76 8.31
CA GLU A 30 0.73 -0.24 7.80
C GLU A 30 1.47 -1.50 7.33
N GLN A 31 0.76 -2.62 7.35
CA GLN A 31 1.23 -3.86 6.73
C GLN A 31 1.34 -3.63 5.22
N THR A 32 2.53 -3.90 4.67
CA THR A 32 2.77 -3.83 3.23
C THR A 32 2.18 -5.06 2.53
N GLU A 33 2.07 -5.03 1.20
CA GLU A 33 1.74 -6.23 0.43
C GLU A 33 2.91 -7.23 0.36
N TYR A 34 4.10 -6.83 0.80
CA TYR A 34 5.31 -7.65 0.75
C TYR A 34 5.50 -8.43 2.06
N PRO A 35 5.85 -9.72 1.98
CA PRO A 35 6.19 -10.51 3.16
C PRO A 35 7.50 -10.00 3.77
N GLU A 36 7.68 -10.12 5.09
CA GLU A 36 8.93 -9.76 5.79
C GLU A 36 10.19 -10.46 5.26
N SER A 37 10.01 -11.61 4.58
CA SER A 37 11.08 -12.37 3.95
C SER A 37 11.71 -11.62 2.77
N TYR A 38 11.02 -10.63 2.21
CA TYR A 38 11.52 -9.82 1.12
C TYR A 38 12.55 -8.79 1.63
N LYS A 39 13.81 -9.23 1.70
CA LYS A 39 14.91 -8.41 2.18
C LYS A 39 15.16 -7.20 1.27
N GLY A 40 15.12 -5.99 1.84
CA GLY A 40 15.54 -4.75 1.18
C GLY A 40 14.43 -3.74 0.94
N ILE A 41 13.15 -4.09 1.15
CA ILE A 41 12.02 -3.16 1.05
C ILE A 41 11.63 -2.67 2.45
N THR A 42 11.89 -1.39 2.73
CA THR A 42 11.48 -0.73 3.99
C THR A 42 10.21 0.11 3.85
N LEU A 43 9.77 0.37 2.61
CA LEU A 43 8.60 1.20 2.29
C LEU A 43 7.52 0.37 1.62
N CYS A 44 6.25 0.70 1.88
CA CYS A 44 5.15 0.16 1.07
C CYS A 44 5.18 0.76 -0.35
N PRO A 45 4.61 0.08 -1.36
CA PRO A 45 4.66 0.54 -2.75
C PRO A 45 4.05 1.93 -2.96
N VAL A 46 3.05 2.30 -2.15
CA VAL A 46 2.46 3.65 -2.16
C VAL A 46 3.47 4.70 -1.70
N CYS A 47 4.15 4.45 -0.57
CA CYS A 47 5.16 5.37 -0.04
C CYS A 47 6.37 5.47 -0.96
N GLU A 48 6.82 4.36 -1.54
CA GLU A 48 7.91 4.35 -2.53
C GLU A 48 7.59 5.25 -3.73
N TRP A 49 6.39 5.11 -4.29
CA TRP A 49 5.96 5.96 -5.39
C TRP A 49 5.83 7.44 -5.01
N GLN A 50 5.33 7.75 -3.80
CA GLN A 50 5.24 9.13 -3.33
C GLN A 50 6.62 9.79 -3.17
N GLU A 51 7.60 9.08 -2.63
CA GLU A 51 8.97 9.60 -2.48
C GLU A 51 9.64 9.83 -3.85
N ALA A 52 9.44 8.91 -4.79
CA ALA A 52 9.89 9.07 -6.17
C ALA A 52 9.23 10.28 -6.85
N GLN A 53 7.91 10.46 -6.68
CA GLN A 53 7.17 11.59 -7.26
C GLN A 53 7.60 12.91 -6.65
N ARG A 54 7.79 12.97 -5.32
CA ARG A 54 8.29 14.17 -4.64
C ARG A 54 9.64 14.61 -5.17
N THR A 55 10.56 13.67 -5.32
CA THR A 55 11.90 13.94 -5.87
C THR A 55 11.82 14.41 -7.32
N ALA A 56 10.89 13.88 -8.11
CA ALA A 56 10.68 14.28 -9.49
C ALA A 56 10.06 15.69 -9.63
N CYS A 57 9.27 16.14 -8.65
CA CYS A 57 8.52 17.41 -8.70
C CYS A 57 9.11 18.54 -7.82
N SER A 58 10.21 18.32 -7.09
CA SER A 58 10.85 19.33 -6.23
C SER A 58 11.87 20.21 -6.96
N GLY A 59 11.68 20.45 -8.26
CA GLY A 59 12.57 21.23 -9.13
C GLY A 59 12.29 22.73 -9.08
#